data_AF-A0A9P6Y5V6-F1
#
_entry.id   AF-A0A9P6Y5V6-F1
#
_cell.length_a   1.000
_cell.length_b   1.000
_cell.length_c   1.000
_cell.angle_alpha   90.00
_cell.angle_beta   90.00
_cell.angle_gamma   90.00
#
_symmetry.space_group_name_H-M   'P 1'
#
loop_
_entity.id
_entity.type
_entity.pdbx_description
1 polymer ?
#
loop_
_entity_poly.entity_id
_entity_poly.type
_entity_poly.pdbx_seq_one_letter_code
_entity_poly.pdbx_strand_id
1 'polypeptide(L)'
;MSFEDQVKLQRPFRIRRSLRELVHKPSLSRSNRYSLKLPPLPSYDTNTEEYAYDILYECQRGSLSVGYSSKTLLQFDPNPWCDANMGFTPMNIENYQLPDPTWQWVSKNWMIDMTDDVDESGWQYALKFHGADWHGNYKHFRSFVRRRRWIRLRYRNKRNKETSTENEVMTKTLVDVEDASSSQPSSSSFNHQEFMEQLQRCRLDREKMFMLNNAIQSGHEDYITEKISVYLNMLDFEDTKYSLLTILFSKKSFNQLTTEEKKAIQSLSYYSDVESLLEHVHVQ
;
A
#
# COMPACT_ATOMS: atom_id res chain seq x y z
N MET A 1 31.27 -34.51 18.34
CA MET A 1 30.27 -33.42 18.46
C MET A 1 29.72 -33.18 17.07
N SER A 2 28.44 -33.46 16.86
CA SER A 2 27.81 -33.51 15.53
C SER A 2 27.53 -32.11 14.99
N PHE A 3 27.33 -32.01 13.68
CA PHE A 3 27.08 -30.79 12.92
C PHE A 3 25.81 -30.00 13.34
N GLU A 4 25.02 -30.54 14.26
CA GLU A 4 23.76 -29.96 14.77
C GLU A 4 23.96 -28.91 15.88
N ASP A 5 25.16 -28.81 16.46
CA ASP A 5 25.43 -27.88 17.57
C ASP A 5 25.82 -26.45 17.14
N GLN A 6 25.99 -26.18 15.83
CA GLN A 6 26.43 -24.87 15.33
C GLN A 6 25.30 -23.91 14.90
N VAL A 7 24.04 -24.34 14.87
CA VAL A 7 22.93 -23.49 14.37
C VAL A 7 22.27 -22.63 15.46
N LYS A 8 22.59 -22.83 16.74
CA LYS A 8 22.08 -21.99 17.83
C LYS A 8 23.07 -20.89 18.20
N LEU A 9 23.06 -19.76 17.47
CA LEU A 9 23.33 -18.41 18.01
C LEU A 9 23.30 -17.28 16.96
N GLN A 10 22.52 -17.37 15.88
CA GLN A 10 22.11 -16.14 15.20
C GLN A 10 20.98 -15.49 15.99
N ARG A 11 21.37 -14.63 16.94
CA ARG A 11 20.45 -13.73 17.63
C ARG A 11 19.79 -12.86 16.54
N PRO A 12 18.46 -12.77 16.46
CA PRO A 12 17.82 -11.87 15.50
C PRO A 12 18.36 -10.46 15.75
N PHE A 13 18.60 -9.71 14.67
CA PHE A 13 18.95 -8.29 14.74
C PHE A 13 17.95 -7.59 15.65
N ARG A 14 18.33 -7.40 16.92
CA ARG A 14 17.59 -6.55 17.83
C ARG A 14 17.84 -5.15 17.34
N ILE A 15 16.93 -4.65 16.50
CA ILE A 15 16.69 -3.22 16.39
C ILE A 15 16.53 -2.76 17.84
N ARG A 16 17.51 -2.01 18.33
CA ARG A 16 17.43 -1.45 19.69
C ARG A 16 16.22 -0.55 19.67
N ARG A 17 15.15 -0.98 20.34
CA ARG A 17 13.95 -0.18 20.53
C ARG A 17 14.35 1.20 20.99
N SER A 18 13.87 2.23 20.32
CA SER A 18 14.22 3.60 20.69
C SER A 18 13.75 3.87 22.12
N LEU A 19 14.40 4.77 22.86
CA LEU A 19 13.94 5.13 24.20
C LEU A 19 12.47 5.59 24.20
N ARG A 20 11.98 6.15 23.09
CA ARG A 20 10.55 6.45 22.89
C ARG A 20 9.67 5.20 23.00
N GLU A 21 10.02 4.10 22.36
CA GLU A 21 9.26 2.84 22.45
C GLU A 21 9.25 2.20 23.84
N LEU A 22 10.25 2.52 24.68
CA LEU A 22 10.30 2.07 26.07
C LEU A 22 9.46 2.95 27.00
N VAL A 23 9.35 4.25 26.70
CA VAL A 23 8.49 5.20 27.42
C VAL A 23 7.01 4.99 27.08
N HIS A 24 6.70 4.54 25.86
CA HIS A 24 5.33 4.32 25.37
C HIS A 24 4.78 2.92 25.61
N LYS A 25 5.42 2.08 26.41
CA LYS A 25 4.73 0.88 26.89
C LYS A 25 3.66 1.37 27.88
N PRO A 26 2.35 1.27 27.57
CA PRO A 26 1.36 1.48 28.61
C PRO A 26 1.73 0.54 29.75
N SER A 27 1.85 1.08 30.95
CA SER A 27 1.79 0.25 32.14
C SER A 27 0.58 -0.65 31.97
N LEU A 28 0.77 -1.97 31.94
CA LEU A 28 -0.29 -2.95 32.10
C LEU A 28 -0.80 -2.86 33.56
N SER A 29 -1.18 -1.66 33.97
CA SER A 29 -1.82 -1.34 35.23
C SER A 29 -3.20 -1.95 35.15
N ARG A 30 -3.37 -3.16 35.69
CA ARG A 30 -4.58 -3.80 36.29
C ARG A 30 -5.96 -3.59 35.62
N SER A 31 -5.99 -3.00 34.43
CA SER A 31 -7.14 -2.52 33.69
C SER A 31 -7.21 -3.24 32.34
N ASN A 32 -6.75 -4.49 32.32
CA ASN A 32 -7.12 -5.47 31.30
C ASN A 32 -8.61 -5.89 31.43
N ARG A 33 -9.43 -5.07 32.10
CA ARG A 33 -10.88 -5.23 32.25
C ARG A 33 -11.67 -4.38 31.25
N TYR A 34 -11.01 -3.58 30.41
CA TYR A 34 -11.67 -2.76 29.40
C TYR A 34 -10.94 -2.86 28.05
N SER A 35 -10.72 -4.07 27.53
CA SER A 35 -10.80 -4.21 26.07
C SER A 35 -12.23 -3.79 25.72
N LEU A 36 -12.40 -2.51 25.37
CA LEU A 36 -13.69 -1.93 25.05
C LEU A 36 -14.40 -2.85 24.07
N LYS A 37 -15.60 -3.28 24.43
CA LYS A 37 -16.32 -4.32 23.68
C LYS A 37 -16.58 -3.77 22.28
N LEU A 38 -15.96 -4.42 21.30
CA LEU A 38 -16.21 -4.12 19.90
C LEU A 38 -17.65 -4.52 19.54
N PRO A 39 -18.23 -3.91 18.49
CA PRO A 39 -19.53 -4.33 18.00
C PRO A 39 -19.57 -5.84 17.72
N PRO A 40 -20.73 -6.50 17.91
CA PRO A 40 -20.85 -7.92 17.60
C PRO A 40 -20.58 -8.14 16.11
N LEU A 41 -19.83 -9.20 15.84
CA LEU A 41 -19.58 -9.66 14.48
C LEU A 41 -20.90 -10.15 13.85
N PRO A 42 -21.02 -10.12 12.51
CA PRO A 42 -22.15 -10.76 11.83
C PRO A 42 -22.21 -12.26 12.15
N SER A 43 -23.32 -12.93 11.86
CA SER A 43 -23.35 -14.40 11.94
C SER A 43 -22.45 -14.99 10.85
N TYR A 44 -21.50 -15.85 11.23
CA TYR A 44 -20.56 -16.48 10.30
C TYR A 44 -20.16 -17.89 10.77
N ASP A 45 -19.66 -18.71 9.85
CA ASP A 45 -19.14 -20.04 10.18
C ASP A 45 -17.66 -19.96 10.55
N THR A 46 -17.35 -20.15 11.83
CA THR A 46 -15.97 -20.07 12.36
C THR A 46 -14.98 -21.05 11.73
N ASN A 47 -15.46 -22.13 11.11
CA ASN A 47 -14.60 -23.11 10.43
C ASN A 47 -14.11 -22.60 9.08
N THR A 48 -14.90 -21.76 8.41
CA THR A 48 -14.68 -21.37 7.02
C THR A 48 -14.36 -19.89 6.87
N GLU A 49 -14.72 -19.09 7.87
CA GLU A 49 -14.66 -17.64 7.84
C GLU A 49 -13.92 -17.09 9.05
N GLU A 50 -13.23 -15.97 8.84
CA GLU A 50 -12.54 -15.26 9.89
C GLU A 50 -12.81 -13.76 9.75
N TYR A 51 -13.29 -13.17 10.83
CA TYR A 51 -13.51 -11.74 10.94
C TYR A 51 -12.57 -11.17 11.99
N ALA A 52 -12.00 -10.00 11.71
CA ALA A 52 -11.14 -9.29 12.64
C ALA A 52 -11.40 -7.78 12.54
N TYR A 53 -11.41 -7.10 13.68
CA TYR A 53 -11.40 -5.65 13.71
C TYR A 53 -9.98 -5.15 13.75
N ASP A 54 -9.68 -4.20 12.87
CA ASP A 54 -8.50 -3.36 13.02
C ASP A 54 -8.89 -2.07 13.74
N ILE A 55 -8.01 -1.62 14.63
CA ILE A 55 -8.22 -0.46 15.50
C ILE A 55 -7.08 0.51 15.28
N LEU A 56 -7.43 1.77 15.04
CA LEU A 56 -6.50 2.89 14.97
C LEU A 56 -6.95 3.98 15.95
N TYR A 57 -5.97 4.62 16.59
CA TYR A 57 -6.18 5.82 17.38
C TYR A 57 -5.61 7.03 16.65
N GLU A 58 -6.42 8.06 16.49
CA GLU A 58 -6.00 9.40 16.09
C GLU A 58 -5.75 10.24 17.35
N CYS A 59 -4.55 10.78 17.53
CA CYS A 59 -4.15 11.51 18.72
C CYS A 59 -3.87 12.99 18.40
N GLN A 60 -4.34 13.90 19.26
CA GLN A 60 -4.13 15.34 19.12
C GLN A 60 -3.91 16.01 20.49
N ARG A 61 -3.18 17.12 20.49
CA ARG A 61 -2.99 17.98 21.66
C ARG A 61 -3.55 19.37 21.40
N GLY A 62 -4.10 20.02 22.41
CA GLY A 62 -4.66 21.35 22.26
C GLY A 62 -5.57 21.74 23.40
N SER A 63 -6.43 22.71 23.14
CA SER A 63 -7.51 23.11 24.05
C SER A 63 -8.63 23.70 23.21
N LEU A 64 -9.82 23.87 23.79
CA LEU A 64 -10.94 24.47 23.05
C LEU A 64 -10.61 25.90 22.56
N SER A 65 -9.78 26.65 23.28
CA SER A 65 -9.43 28.03 22.94
C SER A 65 -8.37 28.17 21.83
N VAL A 66 -7.47 27.19 21.69
CA VAL A 66 -6.37 27.22 20.69
C VAL A 66 -6.63 26.28 19.52
N GLY A 67 -7.56 25.33 19.68
CA GLY A 67 -7.77 24.23 18.76
C GLY A 67 -6.90 23.01 19.08
N TYR A 68 -7.33 21.86 18.59
CA TYR A 68 -6.57 20.61 18.69
C TYR A 68 -5.91 20.29 17.35
N SER A 69 -4.67 19.81 17.41
CA SER A 69 -3.91 19.43 16.23
C SER A 69 -3.01 18.23 16.52
N SER A 70 -2.66 17.48 15.48
CA SER A 70 -1.59 16.48 15.54
C SER A 70 -0.21 17.12 15.53
N LYS A 71 -0.08 18.35 15.00
CA LYS A 71 1.19 19.09 14.91
C LYS A 71 1.66 19.68 16.25
N THR A 72 0.75 19.77 17.20
CA THR A 72 0.99 20.29 18.56
C THR A 72 1.34 19.19 19.56
N LEU A 73 1.44 17.92 19.11
CA LEU A 73 1.92 16.82 19.93
C LEU A 73 3.37 17.05 20.33
N LEU A 74 3.68 16.78 21.60
CA LEU A 74 5.03 16.92 22.15
C LEU A 74 5.85 15.65 21.91
N GLN A 75 7.17 15.74 22.09
CA GLN A 75 8.08 14.61 21.83
C GLN A 75 7.83 13.38 22.73
N PHE A 76 7.18 13.58 23.88
CA PHE A 76 6.79 12.54 24.83
C PHE A 76 5.32 12.13 24.71
N ASP A 77 4.58 12.74 23.78
CA ASP A 77 3.26 12.27 23.41
C ASP A 77 3.34 11.07 22.47
N PRO A 78 2.29 10.25 22.39
CA PRO A 78 2.15 9.30 21.29
C PRO A 78 2.15 10.02 19.94
N ASN A 79 2.43 9.25 18.89
CA ASN A 79 2.38 9.76 17.52
C ASN A 79 0.94 10.10 17.11
N PRO A 80 0.76 10.92 16.05
CA PRO A 80 -0.56 11.28 15.53
C PRO A 80 -1.48 10.09 15.28
N TRP A 81 -0.90 8.96 14.84
CA TRP A 81 -1.59 7.72 14.61
C TRP A 81 -0.95 6.60 15.44
N CYS A 82 -1.80 5.84 16.13
CA CYS A 82 -1.40 4.73 16.98
C CYS A 82 -2.24 3.47 16.73
N ASP A 83 -1.68 2.30 17.04
CA ASP A 83 -2.37 1.02 17.00
C ASP A 83 -3.28 0.80 18.23
N ALA A 84 -3.94 -0.36 18.31
CA ALA A 84 -4.80 -0.74 19.42
C ALA A 84 -4.14 -0.65 20.81
N ASN A 85 -2.81 -0.79 20.87
CA ASN A 85 -2.02 -0.76 22.10
C ASN A 85 -1.43 0.63 22.39
N MET A 86 -1.87 1.67 21.67
CA MET A 86 -1.29 3.02 21.70
C MET A 86 0.20 3.06 21.28
N GLY A 87 0.64 2.07 20.51
CA GLY A 87 1.96 2.03 19.88
C GLY A 87 1.99 2.80 18.56
N PHE A 88 3.18 3.22 18.13
CA PHE A 88 3.35 3.93 16.87
C PHE A 88 2.90 3.08 15.66
N THR A 89 2.14 3.68 14.76
CA THR A 89 1.93 3.16 13.41
C THR A 89 2.18 4.26 12.38
N PRO A 90 2.88 3.97 11.27
CA PRO A 90 3.01 4.90 10.16
C PRO A 90 1.70 5.02 9.35
N MET A 91 0.72 4.16 9.63
CA MET A 91 -0.53 4.10 8.89
C MET A 91 -1.58 5.07 9.46
N ASN A 92 -2.42 5.60 8.58
CA ASN A 92 -3.59 6.43 8.85
C ASN A 92 -4.82 5.77 8.21
N ILE A 93 -6.00 6.38 8.37
CA ILE A 93 -7.26 5.84 7.83
C ILE A 93 -7.27 5.68 6.29
N GLU A 94 -6.44 6.43 5.57
CA GLU A 94 -6.40 6.45 4.10
C GLU A 94 -5.42 5.43 3.53
N ASN A 95 -4.28 5.22 4.19
CA ASN A 95 -3.19 4.38 3.70
C ASN A 95 -3.11 3.00 4.38
N TYR A 96 -3.97 2.71 5.36
CA TYR A 96 -3.91 1.46 6.11
C TYR A 96 -4.11 0.25 5.20
N GLN A 97 -3.12 -0.64 5.19
CA GLN A 97 -3.09 -1.83 4.35
C GLN A 97 -3.53 -3.08 5.12
N LEU A 98 -4.08 -4.04 4.38
CA LEU A 98 -4.36 -5.36 4.93
C LEU A 98 -3.04 -6.12 5.17
N PRO A 99 -2.98 -6.98 6.20
CA PRO A 99 -1.75 -7.72 6.50
C PRO A 99 -1.28 -8.64 5.37
N ASP A 100 -2.23 -9.21 4.64
CA ASP A 100 -1.99 -10.12 3.52
C ASP A 100 -3.18 -10.11 2.53
N PRO A 101 -2.99 -10.56 1.27
CA PRO A 101 -4.01 -10.50 0.22
C PRO A 101 -5.24 -11.41 0.45
N THR A 102 -5.17 -12.34 1.42
CA THR A 102 -6.32 -13.21 1.72
C THR A 102 -7.43 -12.47 2.45
N TRP A 103 -7.10 -11.33 3.06
CA TRP A 103 -8.06 -10.46 3.70
C TRP A 103 -8.74 -9.53 2.71
N GLN A 104 -9.95 -9.15 3.07
CA GLN A 104 -10.76 -8.15 2.38
C GLN A 104 -11.46 -7.29 3.41
N TRP A 105 -11.64 -6.01 3.10
CA TRP A 105 -12.41 -5.11 3.95
C TRP A 105 -13.90 -5.41 3.80
N VAL A 106 -14.59 -5.57 4.93
CA VAL A 106 -16.05 -5.68 4.95
C VAL A 106 -16.67 -4.30 4.73
N SER A 107 -16.12 -3.29 5.42
CA SER A 107 -16.55 -1.90 5.29
C SER A 107 -15.58 -1.11 4.39
N LYS A 108 -16.14 -0.35 3.43
CA LYS A 108 -15.36 0.53 2.55
C LYS A 108 -14.61 1.63 3.31
N ASN A 109 -15.24 2.16 4.36
CA ASN A 109 -14.71 3.26 5.15
C ASN A 109 -14.43 2.81 6.59
N TRP A 110 -13.51 3.52 7.24
CA TRP A 110 -13.35 3.44 8.70
C TRP A 110 -14.58 4.00 9.39
N MET A 111 -14.93 3.41 10.54
CA MET A 111 -16.02 3.87 11.40
C MET A 111 -15.45 4.42 12.69
N ILE A 112 -16.11 5.45 13.24
CA ILE A 112 -15.77 6.00 14.55
C ILE A 112 -16.44 5.15 15.60
N ASP A 113 -15.68 4.72 16.61
CA ASP A 113 -16.21 3.89 17.69
C ASP A 113 -16.83 4.75 18.79
N MET A 114 -18.16 4.73 18.85
CA MET A 114 -18.98 5.50 19.80
C MET A 114 -19.36 4.71 21.07
N THR A 115 -18.73 3.55 21.34
CA THR A 115 -19.12 2.68 22.47
C THR A 115 -18.71 3.16 23.86
N ASP A 116 -17.79 4.13 23.94
CA ASP A 116 -17.24 4.64 25.21
C ASP A 116 -17.81 6.04 25.53
N ASP A 117 -17.39 6.64 26.65
CA ASP A 117 -17.66 8.06 26.93
C ASP A 117 -16.87 8.92 25.93
N VAL A 118 -17.53 9.30 24.85
CA VAL A 118 -17.03 10.10 23.73
C VAL A 118 -17.98 11.27 23.44
N ASP A 119 -17.47 12.32 22.79
CA ASP A 119 -18.32 13.38 22.26
C ASP A 119 -19.08 12.97 20.98
N GLU A 120 -19.87 13.90 20.42
CA GLU A 120 -20.64 13.72 19.18
C GLU A 120 -19.78 13.36 17.96
N SER A 121 -18.50 13.70 17.99
CA SER A 121 -17.51 13.42 16.94
C SER A 121 -16.62 12.21 17.26
N GLY A 122 -16.89 11.51 18.36
CA GLY A 122 -16.17 10.33 18.84
C GLY A 122 -14.85 10.61 19.56
N TRP A 123 -14.59 11.86 19.96
CA TRP A 123 -13.38 12.21 20.70
C TRP A 123 -13.50 11.89 22.19
N GLN A 124 -12.40 11.43 22.75
CA GLN A 124 -12.16 11.35 24.18
C GLN A 124 -11.11 12.38 24.57
N TYR A 125 -11.31 13.03 25.70
CA TYR A 125 -10.43 14.05 26.24
C TYR A 125 -9.74 13.57 27.52
N ALA A 126 -8.52 14.06 27.75
CA ALA A 126 -7.78 13.84 28.99
C ALA A 126 -6.77 14.97 29.24
N LEU A 127 -6.18 14.96 30.45
CA LEU A 127 -5.11 15.90 30.80
C LEU A 127 -3.80 15.56 30.08
N LYS A 128 -3.53 14.26 29.91
CA LYS A 128 -2.35 13.67 29.28
C LYS A 128 -2.69 12.28 28.77
N PHE A 129 -1.92 11.74 27.82
CA PHE A 129 -2.21 10.44 27.21
C PHE A 129 -2.03 9.25 28.17
N HIS A 130 -1.16 9.37 29.17
CA HIS A 130 -0.79 8.27 30.07
C HIS A 130 -1.15 8.57 31.52
N GLY A 131 -1.84 7.64 32.18
CA GLY A 131 -2.18 7.73 33.60
C GLY A 131 -3.14 8.88 33.94
N ALA A 132 -4.05 9.20 33.02
CA ALA A 132 -5.16 10.13 33.23
C ALA A 132 -6.48 9.49 32.81
N ASP A 133 -7.57 9.99 33.38
CA ASP A 133 -8.92 9.51 33.09
C ASP A 133 -9.47 10.16 31.81
N TRP A 134 -9.86 9.31 30.88
CA TRP A 134 -10.51 9.70 29.62
C TRP A 134 -11.99 10.00 29.86
N HIS A 135 -12.52 10.97 29.12
CA HIS A 135 -13.91 11.41 29.23
C HIS A 135 -14.41 12.02 27.92
N GLY A 136 -15.71 11.94 27.63
CA GLY A 136 -16.32 12.40 26.38
C GLY A 136 -16.61 13.90 26.39
N ASN A 137 -17.07 14.44 27.51
CA ASN A 137 -17.40 15.87 27.63
C ASN A 137 -16.17 16.73 27.89
N TYR A 138 -15.96 17.78 27.09
CA TYR A 138 -14.85 18.73 27.29
C TYR A 138 -14.88 19.37 28.69
N LYS A 139 -13.74 19.38 29.38
CA LYS A 139 -13.55 19.98 30.70
C LYS A 139 -12.38 20.96 30.67
N HIS A 140 -12.66 22.22 30.99
CA HIS A 140 -11.62 23.24 31.14
C HIS A 140 -10.51 22.76 32.11
N PHE A 141 -9.25 23.01 31.73
CA PHE A 141 -8.05 22.60 32.47
C PHE A 141 -7.84 21.08 32.66
N ARG A 142 -8.69 20.24 32.06
CA ARG A 142 -8.59 18.78 32.13
C ARG A 142 -8.62 18.09 30.76
N SER A 143 -8.82 18.85 29.69
CA SER A 143 -8.86 18.38 28.31
C SER A 143 -7.74 19.07 27.50
N PHE A 144 -6.50 18.65 27.72
CA PHE A 144 -5.34 19.15 26.96
C PHE A 144 -4.92 18.21 25.82
N VAL A 145 -5.34 16.96 25.90
CA VAL A 145 -5.15 15.97 24.85
C VAL A 145 -6.50 15.37 24.50
N ARG A 146 -6.62 14.91 23.25
CA ARG A 146 -7.75 14.11 22.81
C ARG A 146 -7.30 12.95 21.94
N ARG A 147 -8.08 11.87 21.95
CA ARG A 147 -7.91 10.74 21.05
C ARG A 147 -9.25 10.33 20.44
N ARG A 148 -9.23 9.80 19.23
CA ARG A 148 -10.40 9.21 18.56
C ARG A 148 -10.09 7.78 18.16
N ARG A 149 -11.00 6.86 18.48
CA ARG A 149 -10.86 5.45 18.10
C ARG A 149 -11.59 5.18 16.81
N TRP A 150 -10.86 4.73 15.82
CA TRP A 150 -11.34 4.27 14.52
C TRP A 150 -11.32 2.75 14.50
N ILE A 151 -12.40 2.15 14.02
CA ILE A 151 -12.53 0.70 13.84
C ILE A 151 -12.90 0.37 12.40
N ARG A 152 -12.35 -0.73 11.89
CA ARG A 152 -12.72 -1.25 10.56
C ARG A 152 -12.71 -2.76 10.58
N LEU A 153 -13.76 -3.35 10.01
CA LEU A 153 -13.93 -4.79 9.97
C LEU A 153 -13.31 -5.35 8.68
N ARG A 154 -12.49 -6.38 8.83
CA ARG A 154 -11.98 -7.21 7.74
C ARG A 154 -12.42 -8.65 7.88
N TYR A 155 -12.42 -9.33 6.75
CA TYR A 155 -12.89 -10.69 6.56
C TYR A 155 -11.87 -11.47 5.73
N ARG A 156 -11.72 -12.77 5.99
CA ARG A 156 -11.12 -13.72 5.06
C ARG A 156 -11.85 -15.05 5.06
N ASN A 157 -11.77 -15.74 3.93
CA ASN A 157 -12.22 -17.12 3.80
C ASN A 157 -11.03 -18.07 4.04
N LYS A 158 -11.15 -18.96 5.03
CA LYS A 158 -10.12 -19.93 5.41
C LYS A 158 -9.93 -21.04 4.39
N ARG A 159 -10.94 -21.38 3.57
CA ARG A 159 -10.80 -22.41 2.52
C ARG A 159 -9.80 -21.98 1.44
N ASN A 160 -9.73 -20.68 1.15
CA ASN A 160 -8.77 -20.15 0.19
C ASN A 160 -7.31 -20.26 0.68
N LYS A 161 -7.07 -20.42 1.98
CA LYS A 161 -5.72 -20.66 2.50
C LYS A 161 -5.17 -21.98 2.01
N GLU A 162 -5.98 -23.04 1.93
CA GLU A 162 -5.52 -24.38 1.51
C GLU A 162 -5.12 -24.38 0.03
N THR A 163 -5.89 -23.73 -0.84
CA THR A 163 -5.55 -23.54 -2.26
C THR A 163 -4.39 -22.57 -2.50
N SER A 164 -4.15 -21.63 -1.57
CA SER A 164 -3.00 -20.73 -1.65
C SER A 164 -1.74 -21.37 -1.10
N THR A 165 -1.80 -22.22 -0.08
CA THR A 165 -0.63 -22.92 0.47
C THR A 165 0.00 -23.92 -0.51
N GLU A 166 -0.76 -24.51 -1.42
CA GLU A 166 -0.19 -25.32 -2.51
C GLU A 166 0.53 -24.47 -3.58
N ASN A 167 0.18 -23.19 -3.71
CA ASN A 167 0.83 -22.25 -4.63
C ASN A 167 1.90 -21.36 -3.95
N GLU A 168 2.04 -21.43 -2.62
CA GLU A 168 2.92 -20.56 -1.81
C GLU A 168 4.29 -21.21 -1.51
N VAL A 169 4.62 -22.34 -2.15
CA VAL A 169 5.98 -22.89 -2.22
C VAL A 169 6.45 -23.01 -3.67
N MET A 170 6.31 -21.93 -4.45
CA MET A 170 7.38 -21.58 -5.36
C MET A 170 8.18 -20.49 -4.67
N THR A 171 9.00 -20.90 -3.70
CA THR A 171 10.10 -20.08 -3.21
C THR A 171 10.78 -19.49 -4.43
N LYS A 172 10.72 -18.17 -4.59
CA LYS A 172 11.67 -17.44 -5.42
C LYS A 172 13.04 -17.76 -4.85
N THR A 173 13.63 -18.83 -5.35
CA THR A 173 15.07 -19.04 -5.34
C THR A 173 15.65 -17.71 -5.79
N LEU A 174 16.38 -17.07 -4.89
CA LEU A 174 17.28 -16.00 -5.28
C LEU A 174 18.18 -16.64 -6.32
N VAL A 175 17.93 -16.32 -7.58
CA VAL A 175 18.82 -16.67 -8.67
C VAL A 175 20.08 -15.87 -8.35
N ASP A 176 21.07 -16.57 -7.80
CA ASP A 176 22.44 -16.08 -7.79
C ASP A 176 22.72 -15.60 -9.21
N VAL A 177 23.14 -14.34 -9.33
CA VAL A 177 23.62 -13.78 -10.58
C VAL A 177 24.96 -14.46 -10.86
N GLU A 178 24.89 -15.70 -11.33
CA GLU A 178 25.99 -16.34 -12.02
C GLU A 178 26.01 -15.81 -13.44
N ASP A 179 27.20 -15.33 -13.77
CA ASP A 179 27.69 -14.81 -15.03
C ASP A 179 27.47 -15.83 -16.15
N ALA A 180 26.29 -15.79 -16.77
CA ALA A 180 25.96 -16.59 -17.95
C ALA A 180 25.97 -15.70 -19.19
N SER A 181 27.19 -15.32 -19.57
CA SER A 181 27.52 -15.24 -20.98
C SER A 181 27.10 -16.56 -21.66
N SER A 182 26.45 -16.44 -22.82
CA SER A 182 26.08 -17.52 -23.75
C SER A 182 24.89 -18.44 -23.39
N SER A 183 23.67 -18.01 -23.73
CA SER A 183 22.71 -18.88 -24.43
C SER A 183 21.57 -18.06 -25.03
N GLN A 184 21.66 -17.84 -26.34
CA GLN A 184 20.56 -17.38 -27.19
C GLN A 184 19.38 -18.36 -27.13
N PRO A 185 18.14 -17.92 -26.86
CA PRO A 185 16.96 -18.66 -27.27
C PRO A 185 16.61 -18.25 -28.70
N SER A 186 16.78 -19.21 -29.60
CA SER A 186 16.33 -19.17 -30.98
C SER A 186 14.82 -18.93 -31.08
N SER A 187 14.45 -17.85 -31.79
CA SER A 187 13.21 -17.67 -32.56
C SER A 187 11.95 -18.42 -32.11
N SER A 188 11.36 -18.04 -30.97
CA SER A 188 9.95 -18.36 -30.70
C SER A 188 9.10 -17.17 -31.14
N SER A 189 8.18 -17.39 -32.08
CA SER A 189 7.24 -16.36 -32.57
C SER A 189 6.55 -15.66 -31.41
N PHE A 190 6.55 -14.32 -31.41
CA PHE A 190 5.83 -13.53 -30.43
C PHE A 190 4.33 -13.87 -30.46
N ASN A 191 3.84 -14.61 -29.46
CA ASN A 191 2.44 -14.98 -29.38
C ASN A 191 1.63 -13.79 -28.85
N HIS A 192 1.02 -13.04 -29.77
CA HIS A 192 0.26 -11.85 -29.41
C HIS A 192 -0.88 -12.11 -28.43
N GLN A 193 -1.61 -13.21 -28.61
CA GLN A 193 -2.79 -13.51 -27.80
C GLN A 193 -2.38 -13.71 -26.35
N GLU A 194 -1.29 -14.46 -26.14
CA GLU A 194 -0.71 -14.68 -24.81
C GLU A 194 -0.19 -13.38 -24.20
N PHE A 195 0.50 -12.54 -24.99
CA PHE A 195 0.97 -11.24 -24.50
C PHE A 195 -0.18 -10.32 -24.06
N MET A 196 -1.27 -10.28 -24.83
CA MET A 196 -2.46 -9.51 -24.47
C MET A 196 -3.13 -10.05 -23.21
N GLU A 197 -3.25 -11.36 -23.05
CA GLU A 197 -3.79 -11.98 -21.83
C GLU A 197 -2.93 -11.67 -20.60
N GLN A 198 -1.61 -11.70 -20.75
CA GLN A 198 -0.68 -11.33 -19.68
C GLN A 198 -0.85 -9.84 -19.31
N LEU A 199 -0.95 -8.96 -20.31
CA LEU A 199 -1.18 -7.53 -20.09
C LEU A 199 -2.52 -7.27 -19.38
N GLN A 200 -3.56 -8.07 -19.68
CA GLN A 200 -4.89 -7.98 -19.04
C GLN A 200 -4.90 -8.45 -17.58
N ARG A 201 -3.98 -9.34 -17.21
CA ARG A 201 -3.82 -9.79 -15.82
C ARG A 201 -3.09 -8.76 -14.95
N CYS A 202 -2.32 -7.85 -15.54
CA CYS A 202 -1.64 -6.78 -14.81
C CYS A 202 -2.65 -5.82 -14.19
N ARG A 203 -2.51 -5.55 -12.89
CA ARG A 203 -3.47 -4.70 -12.15
C ARG A 203 -3.11 -3.22 -12.19
N LEU A 204 -1.85 -2.91 -12.50
CA LEU A 204 -1.30 -1.56 -12.43
C LEU A 204 -0.50 -1.25 -13.68
N ASP A 205 -0.51 0.01 -14.12
CA ASP A 205 0.24 0.42 -15.32
C ASP A 205 1.75 0.23 -15.17
N ARG A 206 2.31 0.26 -13.95
CA ARG A 206 3.73 -0.06 -13.72
C ARG A 206 4.08 -1.49 -14.15
N GLU A 207 3.16 -2.44 -14.00
CA GLU A 207 3.34 -3.84 -14.39
C GLU A 207 3.19 -3.99 -15.91
N LYS A 208 2.18 -3.33 -16.49
CA LYS A 208 1.97 -3.28 -17.94
C LYS A 208 3.19 -2.66 -18.64
N MET A 209 3.72 -1.57 -18.11
CA MET A 209 4.92 -0.91 -18.61
C MET A 209 6.17 -1.78 -18.51
N PHE A 210 6.33 -2.55 -17.43
CA PHE A 210 7.43 -3.50 -17.32
C PHE A 210 7.39 -4.55 -18.44
N MET A 211 6.20 -5.09 -18.73
CA MET A 211 6.00 -6.08 -19.81
C MET A 211 6.26 -5.48 -21.19
N LEU A 212 5.73 -4.28 -21.46
CA LEU A 212 5.96 -3.56 -22.72
C LEU A 212 7.44 -3.25 -22.93
N ASN A 213 8.13 -2.75 -21.90
CA ASN A 213 9.57 -2.45 -21.99
C ASN A 213 10.40 -3.71 -22.26
N ASN A 214 10.07 -4.84 -21.63
CA ASN A 214 10.74 -6.10 -21.89
C ASN A 214 10.53 -6.58 -23.33
N ALA A 215 9.32 -6.43 -23.87
CA ALA A 215 9.01 -6.77 -25.25
C ALA A 215 9.73 -5.85 -26.26
N ILE A 216 9.83 -4.55 -25.98
CA ILE A 216 10.62 -3.60 -26.78
C ILE A 216 12.11 -3.98 -26.76
N GLN A 217 12.66 -4.29 -25.57
CA GLN A 217 14.06 -4.73 -25.42
C GLN A 217 14.34 -6.06 -26.15
N SER A 218 13.33 -6.92 -26.26
CA SER A 218 13.40 -8.18 -26.99
C SER A 218 13.27 -8.01 -28.52
N GLY A 219 13.13 -6.77 -29.02
CA GLY A 219 13.07 -6.47 -30.45
C GLY A 219 11.67 -6.54 -31.06
N HIS A 220 10.60 -6.55 -30.25
CA HIS A 220 9.21 -6.56 -30.73
C HIS A 220 8.59 -5.15 -30.84
N GLU A 221 9.43 -4.14 -31.05
CA GLU A 221 9.04 -2.73 -31.13
C GLU A 221 8.05 -2.46 -32.26
N ASP A 222 8.32 -2.97 -33.47
CA ASP A 222 7.47 -2.78 -34.65
C ASP A 222 6.05 -3.31 -34.42
N TYR A 223 5.96 -4.45 -33.75
CA TYR A 223 4.69 -5.10 -33.42
C TYR A 223 3.85 -4.28 -32.42
N ILE A 224 4.52 -3.72 -31.41
CA ILE A 224 3.87 -2.86 -30.42
C ILE A 224 3.38 -1.58 -31.09
N THR A 225 4.20 -1.05 -32.00
CA THR A 225 3.92 0.18 -32.75
C THR A 225 2.72 0.01 -33.69
N GLU A 226 2.60 -1.12 -34.39
CA GLU A 226 1.45 -1.43 -35.27
C GLU A 226 0.11 -1.38 -34.51
N LYS A 227 0.10 -1.75 -33.23
CA LYS A 227 -1.11 -1.78 -32.39
C LYS A 227 -1.07 -0.76 -31.25
N ILE A 228 -0.33 0.34 -31.44
CA ILE A 228 -0.05 1.30 -30.38
C ILE A 228 -1.32 1.82 -29.69
N SER A 229 -2.39 2.10 -30.45
CA SER A 229 -3.65 2.58 -29.89
C SER A 229 -4.30 1.59 -28.92
N VAL A 230 -4.15 0.28 -29.14
CA VAL A 230 -4.69 -0.74 -28.23
C VAL A 230 -3.96 -0.71 -26.89
N TYR A 231 -2.64 -0.62 -26.93
CA TYR A 231 -1.82 -0.56 -25.72
C TYR A 231 -2.03 0.75 -24.95
N LEU A 232 -2.14 1.88 -25.64
CA LEU A 232 -2.45 3.16 -25.00
C LEU A 232 -3.81 3.17 -24.31
N ASN A 233 -4.85 2.59 -24.93
CA ASN A 233 -6.18 2.49 -24.31
C ASN A 233 -6.21 1.58 -23.08
N MET A 234 -5.20 0.73 -22.92
CA MET A 234 -5.08 -0.17 -21.79
C MET A 234 -4.33 0.47 -20.60
N LEU A 235 -3.65 1.59 -20.82
CA LEU A 235 -2.99 2.36 -19.78
C LEU A 235 -3.98 3.40 -19.21
N ASP A 236 -4.12 3.39 -17.89
CA ASP A 236 -5.04 4.25 -17.15
C ASP A 236 -4.47 5.67 -16.97
N PHE A 237 -3.14 5.81 -16.86
CA PHE A 237 -2.47 7.07 -16.57
C PHE A 237 -1.76 7.68 -17.78
N GLU A 238 -1.97 8.98 -18.00
CA GLU A 238 -1.37 9.74 -19.11
C GLU A 238 0.17 9.76 -19.05
N ASP A 239 0.76 9.86 -17.84
CA ASP A 239 2.22 9.78 -17.65
C ASP A 239 2.81 8.47 -18.23
N THR A 240 2.07 7.36 -18.10
CA THR A 240 2.52 6.06 -18.59
C THR A 240 2.39 5.93 -20.10
N LYS A 241 1.33 6.52 -20.68
CA LYS A 241 1.17 6.67 -22.13
C LYS A 241 2.31 7.47 -22.72
N TYR A 242 2.61 8.64 -22.14
CA TYR A 242 3.73 9.48 -22.53
C TYR A 242 5.07 8.74 -22.44
N SER A 243 5.30 7.99 -21.35
CA SER A 243 6.53 7.21 -21.18
C SER A 243 6.69 6.13 -22.26
N LEU A 244 5.62 5.41 -22.60
CA LEU A 244 5.65 4.41 -23.67
C LEU A 244 5.97 5.05 -25.03
N LEU A 245 5.29 6.14 -25.38
CA LEU A 245 5.51 6.85 -26.63
C LEU A 245 6.92 7.43 -26.73
N THR A 246 7.42 7.98 -25.62
CA THR A 246 8.81 8.45 -25.54
C THR A 246 9.79 7.33 -25.83
N ILE A 247 9.60 6.14 -25.25
CA ILE A 247 10.52 5.01 -25.46
C ILE A 247 10.47 4.56 -26.93
N LEU A 248 9.28 4.37 -27.50
CA LEU A 248 9.10 3.90 -28.87
C LEU A 248 9.60 4.89 -29.92
N PHE A 249 9.41 6.19 -29.69
CA PHE A 249 9.77 7.21 -30.68
C PHE A 249 11.08 7.92 -30.38
N SER A 250 11.79 7.56 -29.30
CA SER A 250 13.10 8.12 -28.93
C SER A 250 14.18 7.96 -29.99
N LYS A 251 13.97 7.08 -30.99
CA LYS A 251 14.93 6.76 -32.05
C LYS A 251 14.39 7.04 -33.47
N LYS A 252 13.17 7.57 -33.59
CA LYS A 252 12.54 7.84 -34.89
C LYS A 252 12.55 9.33 -35.18
N SER A 253 12.88 9.69 -36.42
CA SER A 253 12.73 11.07 -36.90
C SER A 253 11.29 11.37 -37.29
N PHE A 254 10.89 12.65 -37.24
CA PHE A 254 9.51 13.08 -37.52
C PHE A 254 8.98 12.66 -38.90
N ASN A 255 9.87 12.60 -39.89
CA ASN A 255 9.53 12.22 -41.26
C ASN A 255 9.30 10.72 -41.44
N GLN A 256 9.68 9.90 -40.46
CA GLN A 256 9.52 8.44 -40.47
C GLN A 256 8.25 7.98 -39.73
N LEU A 257 7.59 8.89 -39.01
CA LEU A 257 6.32 8.59 -38.33
C LEU A 257 5.18 8.38 -39.33
N THR A 258 4.55 7.23 -39.24
CA THR A 258 3.28 6.89 -39.87
C THR A 258 2.13 7.77 -39.37
N THR A 259 1.02 7.79 -40.11
CA THR A 259 -0.19 8.53 -39.73
C THR A 259 -0.79 8.05 -38.42
N GLU A 260 -0.69 6.75 -38.13
CA GLU A 260 -1.20 6.15 -36.89
C GLU A 260 -0.36 6.55 -35.67
N GLU A 261 0.96 6.56 -35.81
CA GLU A 261 1.87 7.02 -34.75
C GLU A 261 1.65 8.51 -34.43
N LYS A 262 1.46 9.35 -35.46
CA LYS A 262 1.13 10.78 -35.26
C LYS A 262 -0.20 10.94 -34.52
N LYS A 263 -1.20 10.13 -34.87
CA LYS A 263 -2.50 10.12 -34.17
C LYS A 263 -2.37 9.64 -32.73
N ALA A 264 -1.48 8.68 -32.46
CA ALA A 264 -1.19 8.20 -31.11
C ALA A 264 -0.55 9.31 -30.26
N ILE A 265 0.42 10.05 -30.79
CA ILE A 265 1.01 11.21 -30.10
C ILE A 265 -0.08 12.26 -29.80
N GLN A 266 -0.92 12.59 -30.79
CA GLN A 266 -2.01 13.56 -30.63
C GLN A 266 -3.13 13.08 -29.69
N SER A 267 -3.14 11.81 -29.28
CA SER A 267 -4.15 11.27 -28.36
C SER A 267 -3.87 11.58 -26.88
N LEU A 268 -2.66 12.06 -26.56
CA LEU A 268 -2.31 12.48 -25.20
C LEU A 268 -3.16 13.67 -24.76
N SER A 269 -3.55 13.71 -23.48
CA SER A 269 -4.42 14.77 -22.97
C SER A 269 -3.73 16.12 -22.82
N TYR A 270 -2.42 16.14 -22.59
CA TYR A 270 -1.66 17.34 -22.29
C TYR A 270 -0.90 17.83 -23.52
N TYR A 271 -1.19 19.07 -23.92
CA TYR A 271 -0.53 19.71 -25.07
C TYR A 271 1.00 19.83 -24.89
N SER A 272 1.47 20.07 -23.66
CA SER A 272 2.91 20.12 -23.33
C SER A 272 3.64 18.83 -23.70
N ASP A 273 2.98 17.69 -23.50
CA ASP A 273 3.57 16.37 -23.69
C ASP A 273 3.62 16.03 -25.18
N VAL A 274 2.59 16.45 -25.92
CA VAL A 274 2.54 16.38 -27.38
C VAL A 274 3.68 17.20 -27.99
N GLU A 275 3.82 18.47 -27.60
CA GLU A 275 4.91 19.33 -28.10
C GLU A 275 6.29 18.75 -27.75
N SER A 276 6.48 18.31 -26.50
CA SER A 276 7.75 17.72 -26.06
C SER A 276 8.16 16.51 -26.90
N LEU A 277 7.22 15.61 -27.21
CA LEU A 277 7.48 14.46 -28.08
C LEU A 277 7.80 14.88 -29.51
N LEU A 278 7.05 15.83 -30.06
CA LEU A 278 7.27 16.32 -31.43
C LEU A 278 8.63 17.01 -31.58
N GLU A 279 9.05 17.80 -30.58
CA GLU A 279 10.37 18.43 -30.56
C GLU A 279 11.49 17.40 -30.49
N HIS A 280 11.39 16.41 -29.59
CA HIS A 280 12.40 15.35 -29.49
C HIS A 280 12.57 14.55 -30.78
N VAL A 281 11.46 14.30 -31.48
CA VAL A 281 11.43 13.58 -32.75
C VAL A 281 11.85 14.45 -33.94
N HIS A 282 11.81 15.79 -33.83
CA HIS A 282 12.27 16.71 -34.87
C HIS A 282 13.79 16.97 -34.83
N VAL A 283 14.42 16.79 -33.67
CA VAL A 283 15.86 17.05 -33.46
C VAL A 283 16.74 15.88 -33.90
N GLN A 284 16.19 14.68 -34.10
CA GLN A 284 16.90 13.48 -34.59
C GLN A 284 16.70 13.24 -36.09
#